data_AF-T1F485-F1
#
_entry.id   AF-T1F485-F1
#
_cell.length_a   1.000
_cell.length_b   1.000
_cell.length_c   1.000
_cell.angle_alpha   90.00
_cell.angle_beta   90.00
_cell.angle_gamma   90.00
#
_symmetry.space_group_name_H-M   'P 1'
#
loop_
_entity.id
_entity.type
_entity.pdbx_description
1 polymer ?
#
loop_
_entity_poly.entity_id
_entity_poly.type
_entity_poly.pdbx_seq_one_letter_code
_entity_poly.pdbx_strand_id
1 'polypeptide(L)'
;MQLNMRGYADSEIEAVFSKYDVNGDRLLDENELRKMQNDLESQKFDFPSGVLSDHGLIQISINEQMAKGSDKEEGYESDGEKGEIDANSEVFALLRRRVDRMEHAIGSIVSKIDCVLDKLEAIEIAKAKRRENIGLLIDNIAASGSGSQDAQQQMEKIVKDEMTKWDKEHFAPKSMF
;
A
#
# COMPACT_ATOMS: atom_id res chain seq x y z
N MET A 1 22.80 -10.44 -11.85
CA MET A 1 23.07 -9.38 -10.86
C MET A 1 24.49 -8.82 -11.05
N GLN A 2 24.71 -7.95 -12.05
CA GLN A 2 26.03 -7.31 -12.23
C GLN A 2 25.98 -5.96 -12.98
N LEU A 3 24.78 -5.36 -13.14
CA LEU A 3 24.59 -4.05 -13.80
C LEU A 3 24.29 -2.91 -12.81
N ASN A 4 23.61 -3.19 -11.68
CA ASN A 4 23.33 -2.21 -10.61
C ASN A 4 24.58 -1.62 -9.91
N MET A 5 25.78 -2.12 -10.22
CA MET A 5 27.05 -1.66 -9.64
C MET A 5 27.76 -0.60 -10.51
N ARG A 6 27.10 -0.08 -11.56
CA ARG A 6 27.71 0.81 -12.56
C ARG A 6 27.00 2.15 -12.77
N GLY A 7 26.02 2.48 -11.93
CA GLY A 7 25.37 3.80 -11.91
C GLY A 7 24.25 4.03 -12.94
N TYR A 8 23.99 3.08 -13.84
CA TYR A 8 22.84 3.17 -14.74
C TYR A 8 21.52 3.14 -13.96
N ALA A 9 20.61 4.04 -14.30
CA ALA A 9 19.29 4.05 -13.72
C ALA A 9 18.49 2.80 -14.16
N ASP A 10 17.62 2.28 -13.30
CA ASP A 10 16.78 1.12 -13.64
C ASP A 10 15.95 1.36 -14.92
N SER A 11 15.61 2.62 -15.22
CA SER A 11 14.95 3.04 -16.47
C SER A 11 15.82 2.93 -17.73
N GLU A 12 17.14 3.14 -17.63
CA GLU A 12 18.07 2.94 -18.75
C GLU A 12 18.30 1.45 -18.99
N ILE A 13 18.37 0.67 -17.91
CA ILE A 13 18.41 -0.79 -17.96
C ILE A 13 17.12 -1.32 -18.60
N GLU A 14 15.93 -0.88 -18.16
CA GLU A 14 14.65 -1.26 -18.76
C GLU A 14 14.59 -0.88 -20.26
N ALA A 15 15.02 0.33 -20.64
CA ALA A 15 15.06 0.75 -22.04
C ALA A 15 15.99 -0.10 -22.93
N VAL A 16 17.16 -0.50 -22.42
CA VAL A 16 18.07 -1.39 -23.16
C VAL A 16 17.49 -2.79 -23.29
N PHE A 17 16.86 -3.33 -22.24
CA PHE A 17 16.24 -4.66 -22.28
C PHE A 17 15.03 -4.69 -23.22
N SER A 18 14.15 -3.68 -23.17
CA SER A 18 13.00 -3.52 -24.08
C SER A 18 13.38 -3.37 -25.57
N LYS A 19 14.64 -3.11 -25.91
CA LYS A 19 15.13 -3.08 -27.30
C LYS A 19 15.38 -4.49 -27.86
N TYR A 20 15.70 -5.46 -27.01
CA TYR A 20 16.05 -6.83 -27.41
C TYR A 20 14.98 -7.86 -27.06
N ASP A 21 14.09 -7.54 -26.14
CA ASP A 21 12.82 -8.24 -25.90
C ASP A 21 11.90 -8.07 -27.13
N VAL A 22 11.81 -9.11 -27.98
CA VAL A 22 10.99 -9.12 -29.20
C VAL A 22 9.58 -9.64 -28.92
N ASN A 23 9.40 -10.43 -27.86
CA ASN A 23 8.14 -11.09 -27.54
C ASN A 23 7.24 -10.25 -26.58
N GLY A 24 7.82 -9.26 -25.89
CA GLY A 24 7.17 -8.34 -24.96
C GLY A 24 6.95 -8.88 -23.55
N ASP A 25 7.57 -10.00 -23.18
CA ASP A 25 7.34 -10.69 -21.90
C ASP A 25 8.22 -10.15 -20.73
N ARG A 26 9.10 -9.18 -21.02
CA ARG A 26 10.04 -8.53 -20.09
C ARG A 26 11.15 -9.45 -19.55
N LEU A 27 11.30 -10.64 -20.12
CA LEU A 27 12.48 -11.49 -19.96
C LEU A 27 13.27 -11.47 -21.27
N LEU A 28 14.45 -12.08 -21.27
CA LEU A 28 15.23 -12.28 -22.49
C LEU A 28 15.50 -13.75 -22.64
N ASP A 29 14.96 -14.34 -23.69
CA ASP A 29 15.28 -15.71 -24.06
C ASP A 29 16.75 -15.83 -24.47
N GLU A 30 17.29 -17.05 -24.44
CA GLU A 30 18.69 -17.34 -24.80
C GLU A 30 19.09 -16.75 -26.17
N ASN A 31 18.15 -16.70 -27.11
CA ASN A 31 18.33 -16.12 -28.45
C ASN A 31 18.43 -14.58 -28.45
N GLU A 32 17.73 -13.90 -27.55
CA GLU A 32 17.68 -12.44 -27.44
C GLU A 32 18.85 -11.92 -26.60
N LEU A 33 19.14 -12.60 -25.50
CA LEU A 33 20.34 -12.38 -24.69
C LEU A 33 21.62 -12.52 -25.54
N ARG A 34 21.68 -13.52 -26.42
CA ARG A 34 22.82 -13.70 -27.35
C ARG A 34 22.95 -12.58 -28.38
N LYS A 35 21.84 -11.98 -28.83
CA LYS A 35 21.89 -10.77 -29.70
C LYS A 35 22.44 -9.58 -28.93
N MET A 36 21.93 -9.32 -27.72
CA MET A 36 22.42 -8.24 -26.86
C MET A 36 23.93 -8.40 -26.57
N GLN A 37 24.38 -9.62 -26.25
CA GLN A 37 25.79 -9.88 -25.99
C GLN A 37 26.66 -9.64 -27.24
N ASN A 38 26.24 -10.13 -28.41
CA ASN A 38 26.97 -9.89 -29.66
C ASN A 38 27.07 -8.39 -30.00
N ASP A 39 26.00 -7.61 -29.79
CA ASP A 39 25.98 -6.16 -30.03
C ASP A 39 26.92 -5.42 -29.07
N LEU A 40 26.96 -5.84 -27.79
CA LEU A 40 27.88 -5.31 -26.78
C LEU A 40 29.34 -5.67 -27.07
N GLU A 41 29.61 -6.90 -27.52
CA GLU A 41 30.96 -7.34 -27.90
C GLU A 41 31.44 -6.64 -29.19
N SER A 42 30.54 -6.38 -30.13
CA SER A 42 30.83 -5.60 -31.35
C SER A 42 31.21 -4.16 -31.02
N GLN A 43 30.41 -3.48 -30.19
CA GLN A 43 30.73 -2.12 -29.71
C GLN A 43 32.04 -2.07 -28.92
N LYS A 44 32.37 -3.14 -28.17
CA LYS A 44 33.64 -3.25 -27.45
C LYS A 44 34.84 -3.44 -28.39
N PHE A 45 34.63 -3.95 -29.60
CA PHE A 45 35.68 -4.09 -30.63
C PHE A 45 35.92 -2.78 -31.40
N ASP A 46 34.86 -1.97 -31.60
CA ASP A 46 34.93 -0.62 -32.19
C ASP A 46 35.59 0.42 -31.26
N PHE A 47 35.82 0.09 -29.98
CA PHE A 47 36.67 0.85 -29.06
C PHE A 47 38.06 0.20 -28.91
N PRO A 48 39.02 0.50 -29.80
CA PRO A 48 40.39 -0.03 -29.70
C PRO A 48 41.16 0.62 -28.53
N SER A 49 41.05 0.02 -27.34
CA SER A 49 42.05 -0.07 -26.25
C SER A 49 43.02 1.11 -26.00
N GLY A 50 42.61 2.36 -26.21
CA GLY A 50 43.59 3.47 -26.32
C GLY A 50 43.15 4.86 -25.87
N VAL A 51 41.91 5.07 -25.39
CA VAL A 51 41.44 6.40 -24.97
C VAL A 51 40.78 6.35 -23.59
N LEU A 52 41.61 6.31 -22.55
CA LEU A 52 41.27 6.93 -21.27
C LEU A 52 41.47 8.44 -21.45
N SER A 53 40.39 9.19 -21.63
CA SER A 53 40.20 10.61 -21.24
C SER A 53 39.06 11.27 -22.03
N ASP A 54 38.16 11.91 -21.28
CA ASP A 54 37.50 13.18 -21.61
C ASP A 54 36.39 13.23 -22.70
N HIS A 55 35.47 14.18 -22.47
CA HIS A 55 34.37 14.68 -23.31
C HIS A 55 33.21 13.74 -23.73
N GLY A 56 32.01 14.07 -23.22
CA GLY A 56 30.73 13.48 -23.67
C GLY A 56 29.46 14.23 -23.25
N LEU A 57 29.55 15.45 -22.71
CA LEU A 57 28.38 16.23 -22.27
C LEU A 57 27.62 16.81 -23.48
N ILE A 58 26.35 16.42 -23.67
CA ILE A 58 25.46 17.01 -24.68
C ILE A 58 24.24 17.67 -24.00
N GLN A 59 24.46 18.93 -23.65
CA GLN A 59 23.60 20.08 -23.99
C GLN A 59 22.08 19.84 -24.06
N ILE A 60 21.36 20.22 -22.99
CA ILE A 60 19.92 20.54 -23.04
C ILE A 60 19.74 22.05 -22.78
N SER A 61 19.10 22.73 -23.72
CA SER A 61 18.92 24.18 -23.72
C SER A 61 17.99 24.66 -22.60
N ILE A 62 18.51 25.46 -21.67
CA ILE A 62 17.69 26.15 -20.66
C ILE A 62 17.19 27.48 -21.25
N ASN A 63 15.87 27.65 -21.28
CA ASN A 63 15.20 28.84 -21.78
C ASN A 63 15.21 29.95 -20.71
N GLU A 64 16.18 30.85 -20.79
CA GLU A 64 16.36 31.96 -19.86
C GLU A 64 15.30 33.07 -20.08
N GLN A 65 14.37 33.21 -19.14
CA GLN A 65 13.48 34.38 -19.06
C GLN A 65 13.82 35.23 -17.84
N MET A 66 13.95 36.53 -18.10
CA MET A 66 14.50 37.52 -17.17
C MET A 66 13.60 37.80 -15.96
N ALA A 67 14.23 37.94 -14.79
CA ALA A 67 13.72 38.76 -13.69
C ALA A 67 14.88 39.45 -12.95
N LYS A 68 15.38 40.57 -13.50
CA LYS A 68 16.32 41.44 -12.77
C LYS A 68 15.57 42.21 -11.68
N GLY A 69 15.92 41.97 -10.41
CA GLY A 69 15.57 42.79 -9.25
C GLY A 69 16.85 43.23 -8.53
N SER A 70 16.90 44.49 -8.09
CA SER A 70 18.15 45.17 -7.71
C SER A 70 18.56 45.02 -6.23
N ASP A 71 19.87 45.14 -6.00
CA ASP A 71 20.52 45.76 -4.84
C ASP A 71 20.37 45.16 -3.42
N LYS A 72 21.38 44.39 -2.95
CA LYS A 72 22.43 44.87 -2.02
C LYS A 72 23.42 43.81 -1.53
N GLU A 73 24.56 44.29 -1.02
CA GLU A 73 25.72 43.57 -0.49
C GLU A 73 25.38 42.73 0.76
N GLU A 74 25.96 41.55 0.93
CA GLU A 74 27.25 41.35 1.63
C GLU A 74 27.79 39.93 1.37
N GLY A 75 29.10 39.72 1.60
CA GLY A 75 29.85 38.60 1.02
C GLY A 75 29.88 37.32 1.85
N TYR A 76 29.62 36.19 1.19
CA TYR A 76 30.13 34.87 1.59
C TYR A 76 30.58 34.14 0.32
N GLU A 77 31.89 34.05 0.09
CA GLU A 77 32.45 33.07 -0.84
C GLU A 77 32.35 31.70 -0.18
N SER A 78 31.29 30.96 -0.51
CA SER A 78 31.21 29.53 -0.28
C SER A 78 30.88 28.88 -1.62
N ASP A 79 31.92 28.39 -2.28
CA ASP A 79 31.82 27.83 -3.61
C ASP A 79 30.85 26.63 -3.65
N GLY A 80 30.11 26.54 -4.75
CA GLY A 80 28.83 25.82 -4.80
C GLY A 80 28.93 24.31 -5.03
N GLU A 81 29.53 23.54 -4.12
CA GLU A 81 29.51 22.07 -4.20
C GLU A 81 28.20 21.50 -3.62
N LYS A 82 27.09 21.78 -4.31
CA LYS A 82 25.72 21.43 -3.88
C LYS A 82 25.02 20.45 -4.85
N GLY A 83 25.80 19.60 -5.52
CA GLY A 83 25.33 18.71 -6.58
C GLY A 83 24.93 17.29 -6.14
N GLU A 84 25.64 16.68 -5.18
CA GLU A 84 25.50 15.23 -4.90
C GLU A 84 24.71 14.88 -3.63
N ILE A 85 24.62 15.78 -2.66
CA ILE A 85 23.99 15.49 -1.36
C ILE A 85 22.44 15.50 -1.44
N ASP A 86 21.87 16.26 -2.39
CA ASP A 86 20.42 16.49 -2.44
C ASP A 86 19.62 15.32 -3.07
N ALA A 87 20.24 14.53 -3.95
CA ALA A 87 19.57 13.36 -4.56
C ALA A 87 19.18 12.29 -3.52
N ASN A 88 20.08 11.99 -2.57
CA ASN A 88 19.78 11.08 -1.46
C ASN A 88 18.78 11.69 -0.46
N SER A 89 18.80 13.01 -0.27
CA SER A 89 17.80 13.75 0.52
C SER A 89 16.40 13.60 -0.08
N GLU A 90 16.27 13.72 -1.41
CA GLU A 90 14.99 13.55 -2.12
C GLU A 90 14.46 12.11 -2.03
N VAL A 91 15.31 11.09 -2.27
CA VAL A 91 14.92 9.67 -2.13
C VAL A 91 14.48 9.36 -0.69
N PHE A 92 15.19 9.89 0.31
CA PHE A 92 14.81 9.75 1.72
C PHE A 92 13.48 10.45 2.03
N ALA A 93 13.24 11.65 1.46
CA ALA A 93 11.97 12.36 1.61
C ALA A 93 10.79 11.62 0.95
N LEU A 94 11.01 10.97 -0.20
CA LEU A 94 10.01 10.11 -0.84
C LEU A 94 9.69 8.87 0.01
N LEU A 95 10.71 8.23 0.59
CA LEU A 95 10.52 7.11 1.51
C LEU A 95 9.75 7.54 2.76
N ARG A 96 10.12 8.67 3.37
CA ARG A 96 9.41 9.25 4.52
C ARG A 96 7.93 9.48 4.19
N ARG A 97 7.63 10.16 3.09
CA ARG A 97 6.24 10.36 2.62
C ARG A 97 5.49 9.04 2.40
N ARG A 98 6.17 7.96 2.02
CA ARG A 98 5.57 6.62 1.89
C ARG A 98 5.28 6.00 3.26
N VAL A 99 6.20 6.13 4.22
CA VAL A 99 6.00 5.73 5.62
C VAL A 99 4.82 6.49 6.23
N ASP A 100 4.77 7.81 6.11
CA ASP A 100 3.66 8.64 6.62
C ASP A 100 2.28 8.14 6.11
N ARG A 101 2.19 7.76 4.81
CA ARG A 101 0.97 7.17 4.23
C ARG A 101 0.67 5.77 4.77
N MET A 102 1.70 4.95 4.99
CA MET A 102 1.54 3.61 5.58
C MET A 102 1.10 3.69 7.04
N GLU A 103 1.66 4.60 7.83
CA GLU A 103 1.24 4.86 9.22
C GLU A 103 -0.23 5.28 9.29
N HIS A 104 -0.66 6.19 8.42
CA HIS A 104 -2.06 6.61 8.36
C HIS A 104 -3.00 5.46 7.93
N ALA A 105 -2.58 4.63 6.97
CA ALA A 105 -3.32 3.45 6.56
C ALA A 105 -3.43 2.40 7.69
N ILE A 106 -2.33 2.16 8.41
CA ILE A 106 -2.29 1.27 9.58
C ILE A 106 -3.20 1.81 10.69
N GLY A 107 -3.17 3.10 10.99
CA GLY A 107 -4.09 3.73 11.94
C GLY A 107 -5.56 3.56 11.58
N SER A 108 -5.91 3.68 10.28
CA SER A 108 -7.27 3.40 9.79
C SER A 108 -7.64 1.91 9.90
N ILE A 109 -6.69 1.00 9.68
CA ILE A 109 -6.91 -0.44 9.85
C ILE A 109 -7.14 -0.79 11.32
N VAL A 110 -6.30 -0.29 12.23
CA VAL A 110 -6.45 -0.52 13.69
C VAL A 110 -7.81 0.01 14.17
N SER A 111 -8.17 1.25 13.85
CA SER A 111 -9.48 1.81 14.22
C SER A 111 -10.68 1.01 13.67
N LYS A 112 -10.55 0.38 12.50
CA LYS A 112 -11.56 -0.54 11.97
C LYS A 112 -11.59 -1.88 12.70
N ILE A 113 -10.43 -2.39 13.13
CA ILE A 113 -10.33 -3.61 13.94
C ILE A 113 -10.98 -3.37 15.30
N ASP A 114 -10.67 -2.27 15.98
CA ASP A 114 -11.27 -1.90 17.27
C ASP A 114 -12.81 -1.85 17.17
N CYS A 115 -13.33 -1.16 16.14
CA CYS A 115 -14.77 -1.10 15.88
C CYS A 115 -15.41 -2.48 15.59
N VAL A 116 -14.67 -3.42 15.01
CA VAL A 116 -15.13 -4.81 14.83
C VAL A 116 -15.08 -5.59 16.14
N LEU A 117 -14.05 -5.41 16.97
CA LEU A 117 -13.92 -6.03 18.29
C LEU A 117 -15.04 -5.57 19.23
N ASP A 118 -15.30 -4.26 19.33
CA ASP A 118 -16.41 -3.69 20.12
C ASP A 118 -17.76 -4.29 19.72
N LYS A 119 -18.00 -4.45 18.42
CA LYS A 119 -19.23 -5.08 17.88
C LYS A 119 -19.31 -6.56 18.26
N LEU A 120 -18.21 -7.29 18.19
CA LEU A 120 -18.17 -8.71 18.55
C LEU A 120 -18.39 -8.92 20.05
N GLU A 121 -17.77 -8.10 20.90
CA GLU A 121 -18.00 -8.11 22.35
C GLU A 121 -19.46 -7.78 22.69
N ALA A 122 -20.02 -6.74 22.07
CA ALA A 122 -21.44 -6.40 22.24
C ALA A 122 -22.37 -7.55 21.81
N ILE A 123 -22.07 -8.23 20.71
CA ILE A 123 -22.81 -9.42 20.25
C ILE A 123 -22.64 -10.60 21.21
N GLU A 124 -21.46 -10.80 21.78
CA GLU A 124 -21.19 -11.88 22.74
C GLU A 124 -21.95 -11.66 24.05
N ILE A 125 -21.89 -10.45 24.62
CA ILE A 125 -22.64 -10.05 25.82
C ILE A 125 -24.15 -10.18 25.57
N ALA A 126 -24.64 -9.72 24.41
CA ALA A 126 -26.05 -9.87 24.03
C ALA A 126 -26.47 -11.34 23.93
N LYS A 127 -25.66 -12.18 23.27
CA LYS A 127 -25.92 -13.63 23.15
C LYS A 127 -25.83 -14.35 24.50
N ALA A 128 -24.97 -13.91 25.42
CA ALA A 128 -24.88 -14.45 26.78
C ALA A 128 -26.17 -14.16 27.58
N LYS A 129 -26.56 -12.88 27.69
CA LYS A 129 -27.83 -12.45 28.31
C LYS A 129 -29.04 -13.13 27.69
N ARG A 130 -29.02 -13.34 26.38
CA ARG A 130 -30.07 -14.06 25.66
C ARG A 130 -30.20 -15.52 26.10
N ARG A 131 -29.09 -16.23 26.28
CA ARG A 131 -29.09 -17.63 26.78
C ARG A 131 -29.59 -17.69 28.22
N GLU A 132 -29.16 -16.76 29.07
CA GLU A 132 -29.61 -16.62 30.45
C GLU A 132 -31.13 -16.38 30.55
N ASN A 133 -31.65 -15.39 29.82
CA ASN A 133 -33.09 -15.08 29.79
C ASN A 133 -33.93 -16.27 29.30
N ILE A 134 -33.48 -16.97 28.25
CA ILE A 134 -34.17 -18.19 27.77
C ILE A 134 -34.10 -19.31 28.80
N GLY A 135 -32.97 -19.48 29.50
CA GLY A 135 -32.83 -20.41 30.62
C GLY A 135 -33.86 -20.13 31.73
N LEU A 136 -33.93 -18.88 32.19
CA LEU A 136 -34.91 -18.45 33.20
C LEU A 136 -36.36 -18.66 32.75
N LEU A 137 -36.68 -18.45 31.47
CA LEU A 137 -38.02 -18.72 30.94
C LEU A 137 -38.35 -20.22 30.92
N ILE A 138 -37.37 -21.07 30.59
CA ILE A 138 -37.52 -22.54 30.63
C ILE A 138 -37.66 -23.02 32.07
N ASP A 139 -36.83 -22.53 33.00
CA ASP A 139 -36.85 -22.91 34.41
C ASP A 139 -38.16 -22.50 35.09
N ASN A 140 -38.69 -21.31 34.80
CA ASN A 140 -39.99 -20.88 35.31
C ASN A 140 -41.14 -21.75 34.78
N ILE A 141 -41.08 -22.25 33.53
CA ILE A 141 -42.08 -23.19 33.00
C ILE A 141 -41.92 -24.57 33.63
N ALA A 142 -40.70 -25.07 33.78
CA ALA A 142 -40.41 -26.34 34.44
C ALA A 142 -40.91 -26.34 35.90
N ALA A 143 -40.72 -25.22 36.61
CA ALA A 143 -41.26 -25.01 37.96
C ALA A 143 -42.79 -24.83 37.99
N SER A 144 -43.39 -24.24 36.95
CA SER A 144 -44.84 -24.03 36.86
C SER A 144 -45.64 -25.31 36.53
N GLY A 145 -44.98 -26.38 36.07
CA GLY A 145 -45.58 -27.71 35.87
C GLY A 145 -46.67 -27.80 34.79
N SER A 146 -46.95 -26.72 34.05
CA SER A 146 -48.03 -26.66 33.07
C SER A 146 -47.59 -27.22 31.71
N GLY A 147 -47.65 -28.54 31.57
CA GLY A 147 -47.44 -29.26 30.31
C GLY A 147 -48.52 -29.03 29.24
N SER A 148 -49.11 -27.84 29.16
CA SER A 148 -50.03 -27.47 28.08
C SER A 148 -49.26 -27.09 26.82
N GLN A 149 -49.58 -27.74 25.70
CA GLN A 149 -48.97 -27.44 24.40
C GLN A 149 -49.17 -25.97 23.99
N ASP A 150 -50.24 -25.33 24.44
CA ASP A 150 -50.52 -23.91 24.18
C ASP A 150 -49.48 -22.98 24.82
N ALA A 151 -48.98 -23.32 26.02
CA ALA A 151 -47.93 -22.56 26.69
C ALA A 151 -46.59 -22.69 25.96
N GLN A 152 -46.27 -23.88 25.44
CA GLN A 152 -45.11 -24.09 24.57
C GLN A 152 -45.21 -23.32 23.25
N GLN A 153 -46.38 -23.32 22.58
CA GLN A 153 -46.56 -22.59 21.33
C GLN A 153 -46.50 -21.07 21.51
N GLN A 154 -47.05 -20.54 22.61
CA GLN A 154 -46.93 -19.12 22.95
C GLN A 154 -45.47 -18.74 23.25
N MET A 155 -44.73 -19.58 23.98
CA MET A 155 -43.30 -19.40 24.21
C MET A 155 -42.50 -19.40 22.90
N GLU A 156 -42.74 -20.38 22.01
CA GLU A 156 -42.04 -20.46 20.72
C GLU A 156 -42.30 -19.21 19.86
N LYS A 157 -43.53 -18.68 19.89
CA LYS A 157 -43.88 -17.43 19.20
C LYS A 157 -43.13 -16.23 19.79
N ILE A 158 -43.17 -16.04 21.11
CA ILE A 158 -42.49 -14.92 21.80
C ILE A 158 -40.97 -14.99 21.55
N VAL A 159 -40.36 -16.17 21.62
CA VAL A 159 -38.93 -16.38 21.36
C VAL A 159 -38.57 -16.08 19.90
N LYS A 160 -39.43 -16.41 18.93
CA LYS A 160 -39.24 -16.04 17.51
C LYS A 160 -39.39 -14.55 17.25
N ASP A 161 -40.42 -13.92 17.82
CA ASP A 161 -40.67 -12.49 17.65
C ASP A 161 -39.51 -11.66 18.26
N GLU A 162 -39.04 -12.01 19.47
CA GLU A 162 -37.81 -11.44 20.03
C GLU A 162 -36.57 -11.79 19.18
N MET A 163 -36.42 -13.02 18.66
CA MET A 163 -35.28 -13.36 17.78
C MET A 163 -35.18 -12.43 16.58
N THR A 164 -36.28 -12.27 15.85
CA THR A 164 -36.31 -11.45 14.63
C THR A 164 -36.17 -9.96 14.90
N LYS A 165 -36.56 -9.48 16.10
CA LYS A 165 -36.32 -8.10 16.54
C LYS A 165 -34.84 -7.88 16.86
N TRP A 166 -34.20 -8.76 17.63
CA TRP A 166 -32.78 -8.68 17.95
C TRP A 166 -31.90 -8.73 16.70
N ASP A 167 -32.24 -9.59 15.73
CA ASP A 167 -31.55 -9.65 14.44
C ASP A 167 -31.62 -8.31 13.68
N LYS A 168 -32.78 -7.63 13.72
CA LYS A 168 -32.95 -6.29 13.13
C LYS A 168 -32.26 -5.17 13.91
N GLU A 169 -32.09 -5.28 15.22
CA GLU A 169 -31.44 -4.24 16.02
C GLU A 169 -29.91 -4.30 15.97
N HIS A 170 -29.34 -5.52 15.87
CA HIS A 170 -27.89 -5.74 15.99
C HIS A 170 -27.20 -6.16 14.69
N PHE A 171 -27.93 -6.80 13.76
CA PHE A 171 -27.38 -7.24 12.46
C PHE A 171 -27.94 -6.47 11.25
N ALA A 172 -28.90 -5.55 11.44
CA ALA A 172 -29.24 -4.63 10.37
C ALA A 172 -28.05 -3.70 10.06
N PRO A 173 -27.71 -3.48 8.78
CA PRO A 173 -26.74 -2.47 8.43
C PRO A 173 -27.27 -1.10 8.85
N LYS A 174 -26.56 -0.42 9.76
CA LYS A 174 -26.83 0.99 10.04
C LYS A 174 -26.62 1.77 8.74
N SER A 175 -27.68 2.44 8.27
CA SER A 175 -27.61 3.35 7.13
C SER A 175 -26.57 4.44 7.42
N MET A 176 -25.40 4.35 6.78
CA MET A 176 -24.46 5.46 6.74
C MET A 176 -25.03 6.50 5.78
N PHE A 177 -25.53 7.58 6.36
CA PHE A 177 -25.58 8.89 5.71
C PHE A 177 -24.27 9.63 6.01
#